data_AF-A0A147HZ02-F1
#
_entry.id   AF-A0A147HZ02-F1
#
_cell.length_a   1.000
_cell.length_b   1.000
_cell.length_c   1.000
_cell.angle_alpha   90.00
_cell.angle_beta   90.00
_cell.angle_gamma   90.00
#
_symmetry.space_group_name_H-M   'P 1'
#
loop_
_entity.id
_entity.type
_entity.pdbx_description
1 polymer ?
#
loop_
_entity_poly.entity_id
_entity_poly.type
_entity_poly.pdbx_seq_one_letter_code
_entity_poly.pdbx_strand_id
1 'polypeptide(L)'
;MTALALLRRFWPALIVLALGLWAARLDHLRADHLQTLTNERAAWTAAIADGEKARLADEATFERQQATAAQTYAATLAARQPIIIHSKDTVTRYAQTDAGRVMCRDADRVRDIDALDTALFGTPSRSSGEGGGALHSDAAAPSARR
;
A
#
# COMPACT_ATOMS: atom_id res chain seq x y z
N MET A 1 -48.81 34.05 -73.56
CA MET A 1 -49.59 34.58 -72.41
C MET A 1 -50.19 33.50 -71.49
N THR A 2 -50.11 32.21 -71.84
CA THR A 2 -50.71 31.09 -71.07
C THR A 2 -49.93 30.66 -69.82
N ALA A 3 -48.59 30.75 -69.85
CA ALA A 3 -47.73 30.35 -68.73
C ALA A 3 -47.96 31.17 -67.46
N LEU A 4 -48.22 32.48 -67.59
CA LEU A 4 -48.38 33.40 -66.46
C LEU A 4 -49.73 33.20 -65.74
N ALA A 5 -50.77 32.78 -66.47
CA ALA A 5 -52.08 32.44 -65.93
C ALA A 5 -52.05 31.10 -65.16
N LEU A 6 -51.33 30.09 -65.68
CA LEU A 6 -51.12 28.82 -64.98
C LEU A 6 -50.28 29.01 -63.71
N LEU A 7 -49.21 29.82 -63.77
CA LEU A 7 -48.38 30.13 -62.61
C LEU A 7 -49.20 30.74 -61.47
N ARG A 8 -50.08 31.70 -61.79
CA ARG A 8 -50.95 32.38 -60.81
C ARG A 8 -52.04 31.46 -60.24
N ARG A 9 -52.48 30.45 -61.00
CA ARG A 9 -53.46 29.44 -60.57
C ARG A 9 -52.85 28.40 -59.62
N PHE A 10 -51.60 27.98 -59.88
CA PHE A 10 -50.91 26.92 -59.12
C PHE A 10 -49.93 27.43 -58.06
N TRP A 11 -49.69 28.75 -57.99
CA TRP A 11 -48.90 29.41 -56.94
C TRP A 11 -49.16 28.92 -55.51
N PRO A 12 -50.42 28.80 -55.02
CA PRO A 12 -50.66 28.30 -53.66
C PRO A 12 -50.22 26.83 -53.47
N ALA A 13 -50.30 25.99 -54.51
CA ALA A 13 -49.83 24.60 -54.43
C ALA A 13 -48.30 24.52 -54.33
N LEU A 14 -47.58 25.43 -54.98
CA LEU A 14 -46.12 25.54 -54.84
C LEU A 14 -45.71 25.95 -53.42
N ILE A 15 -46.47 26.85 -52.77
CA ILE A 15 -46.23 27.23 -51.38
C ILE A 15 -46.42 26.02 -50.46
N VAL A 16 -47.51 25.26 -50.63
CA VAL A 16 -47.78 24.07 -49.81
C VAL A 16 -46.70 23.01 -50.01
N LEU A 17 -46.25 22.78 -51.26
CA LEU A 17 -45.15 21.86 -51.54
C LEU A 17 -43.83 22.33 -50.91
N ALA A 18 -43.51 23.62 -51.01
CA ALA A 18 -42.30 24.18 -50.40
C ALA A 18 -42.32 24.04 -48.87
N LEU A 19 -43.46 24.31 -48.22
CA LEU A 19 -43.64 24.11 -46.78
C LEU A 19 -43.55 22.63 -46.38
N GLY A 20 -44.13 21.72 -47.19
CA GLY A 20 -44.05 20.29 -46.95
C GLY A 20 -42.61 19.76 -47.05
N LEU A 21 -41.86 20.18 -48.08
CA LEU A 21 -40.44 19.86 -48.22
C LEU A 21 -39.60 20.43 -47.08
N TRP A 22 -39.92 21.65 -46.64
CA TRP A 22 -39.22 22.29 -45.54
C TRP A 22 -39.48 21.58 -44.20
N ALA A 23 -40.73 21.18 -43.93
CA ALA A 23 -41.10 20.40 -42.77
C ALA A 23 -40.39 19.03 -42.77
N ALA A 24 -40.41 18.31 -43.90
CA ALA A 24 -39.68 17.04 -44.03
C ALA A 24 -38.17 17.20 -43.81
N ARG A 25 -37.59 18.30 -44.29
CA ARG A 25 -36.16 18.60 -44.07
C ARG A 25 -35.86 18.82 -42.59
N LEU A 26 -36.72 19.55 -41.87
CA LEU A 26 -36.57 19.76 -40.43
C LEU A 26 -36.72 18.47 -39.63
N ASP A 27 -37.69 17.62 -39.97
CA ASP A 27 -37.88 16.34 -39.29
C ASP A 27 -36.66 15.43 -39.49
N HIS A 28 -36.07 15.43 -40.69
CA HIS A 28 -34.84 14.69 -40.93
C HIS A 28 -33.66 15.21 -40.08
N LEU A 29 -33.46 16.54 -40.02
CA LEU A 29 -32.41 17.13 -39.18
C LEU A 29 -32.64 16.84 -37.69
N ARG A 30 -33.89 16.86 -37.23
CA ARG A 30 -34.25 16.49 -35.85
C ARG A 30 -33.93 15.03 -35.57
N ALA A 31 -34.26 14.12 -36.48
CA ALA A 31 -33.94 12.70 -36.34
C ALA A 31 -32.43 12.47 -36.25
N ASP A 32 -31.64 13.12 -37.10
CA ASP A 32 -30.17 13.01 -37.10
C ASP A 32 -29.58 13.51 -35.77
N HIS A 33 -30.07 14.64 -35.26
CA HIS A 33 -29.64 15.17 -33.96
C HIS A 33 -30.03 14.24 -32.80
N LEU A 34 -31.24 13.70 -32.79
CA LEU A 34 -31.68 12.75 -31.77
C LEU A 34 -30.82 11.48 -31.82
N GLN A 35 -30.52 10.97 -33.02
CA GLN A 35 -29.66 9.81 -33.18
C GLN A 35 -28.24 10.08 -32.65
N THR A 36 -27.69 11.25 -32.94
CA THR A 36 -26.39 11.68 -32.43
C THR A 36 -26.38 11.74 -30.90
N LEU A 37 -27.38 12.36 -30.28
CA LEU A 37 -27.50 12.42 -28.83
C LEU A 37 -27.67 11.03 -28.20
N THR A 38 -28.42 10.13 -28.84
CA THR A 38 -28.56 8.75 -28.34
C THR A 38 -27.24 7.98 -28.42
N ASN A 39 -26.47 8.18 -29.49
CA ASN A 39 -25.17 7.55 -29.66
C ASN A 39 -24.16 8.09 -28.65
N GLU A 40 -24.12 9.40 -28.44
CA GLU A 40 -23.29 10.02 -27.41
C GLU A 40 -23.65 9.50 -26.02
N ARG A 41 -24.96 9.44 -25.69
CA ARG A 41 -25.40 8.90 -24.41
C ARG A 41 -25.01 7.44 -24.23
N ALA A 42 -25.15 6.62 -25.27
CA ALA A 42 -24.72 5.22 -25.25
C ALA A 42 -23.21 5.11 -25.02
N ALA A 43 -22.41 5.90 -25.74
CA ALA A 43 -20.95 5.94 -25.58
C ALA A 43 -20.54 6.37 -24.17
N TRP A 44 -21.18 7.41 -23.61
CA TRP A 44 -20.97 7.84 -22.23
C TRP A 44 -21.31 6.74 -21.22
N THR A 45 -22.45 6.05 -21.38
CA THR A 45 -22.81 4.96 -20.48
C THR A 45 -21.85 3.77 -20.57
N ALA A 46 -21.35 3.46 -21.77
CA ALA A 46 -20.34 2.43 -21.97
C ALA A 46 -19.01 2.81 -21.29
N ALA A 47 -18.57 4.05 -21.45
CA ALA A 47 -17.36 4.55 -20.81
C ALA A 47 -17.45 4.50 -19.27
N ILE A 48 -18.61 4.84 -18.69
CA ILE A 48 -18.86 4.69 -17.24
C ILE A 48 -18.78 3.22 -16.82
N ALA A 49 -19.43 2.32 -17.56
CA ALA A 49 -19.43 0.89 -17.25
C ALA A 49 -18.01 0.29 -17.33
N ASP A 50 -17.22 0.69 -18.33
CA ASP A 50 -15.84 0.23 -18.47
C ASP A 50 -14.92 0.83 -17.40
N GLY A 51 -15.14 2.09 -17.00
CA GLY A 51 -14.47 2.70 -15.86
C GLY A 51 -14.75 1.96 -14.53
N GLU A 52 -16.00 1.56 -14.31
CA GLU A 52 -16.38 0.80 -13.11
C GLU A 52 -15.72 -0.59 -13.11
N LYS A 53 -15.70 -1.29 -14.26
CA LYS A 53 -14.98 -2.57 -14.39
C LYS A 53 -13.50 -2.43 -14.09
N ALA A 54 -12.85 -1.38 -14.60
CA ALA A 54 -11.45 -1.11 -14.32
C ALA A 54 -11.22 -0.88 -12.82
N ARG A 55 -12.05 -0.07 -12.16
CA ARG A 55 -11.95 0.17 -10.72
C ARG A 55 -12.10 -1.13 -9.92
N LEU A 56 -13.09 -1.96 -10.24
CA LEU A 56 -13.29 -3.25 -9.57
C LEU A 56 -12.11 -4.22 -9.79
N ALA A 57 -11.50 -4.20 -10.98
CA ALA A 57 -10.32 -5.01 -11.26
C ALA A 57 -9.09 -4.53 -10.46
N ASP A 58 -8.92 -3.22 -10.32
CA ASP A 58 -7.86 -2.61 -9.51
C ASP A 58 -8.06 -2.94 -8.02
N GLU A 59 -9.28 -2.79 -7.50
CA GLU A 59 -9.65 -3.18 -6.13
C GLU A 59 -9.34 -4.67 -5.88
N ALA A 60 -9.77 -5.57 -6.77
CA ALA A 60 -9.49 -6.99 -6.65
C ALA A 60 -7.98 -7.32 -6.68
N THR A 61 -7.21 -6.59 -7.48
CA THR A 61 -5.76 -6.77 -7.56
C THR A 61 -5.08 -6.29 -6.27
N PHE A 62 -5.52 -5.14 -5.75
CA PHE A 62 -5.02 -4.60 -4.49
C PHE A 62 -5.31 -5.53 -3.31
N GLU A 63 -6.52 -6.08 -3.21
CA GLU A 63 -6.87 -7.07 -2.18
C GLU A 63 -6.02 -8.34 -2.27
N ARG A 64 -5.74 -8.84 -3.48
CA ARG A 64 -4.82 -9.98 -3.67
C ARG A 64 -3.41 -9.65 -3.23
N GLN A 65 -2.92 -8.45 -3.54
CA GLN A 65 -1.58 -8.01 -3.12
C GLN A 65 -1.49 -7.93 -1.59
N GLN A 66 -2.50 -7.35 -0.92
CA GLN A 66 -2.56 -7.30 0.53
C GLN A 66 -2.58 -8.69 1.15
N ALA A 67 -3.43 -9.60 0.65
CA ALA A 67 -3.49 -10.98 1.12
C ALA A 67 -2.14 -11.70 0.95
N THR A 68 -1.48 -11.52 -0.19
CA THR A 68 -0.17 -12.10 -0.48
C THR A 68 0.91 -11.53 0.45
N ALA A 69 0.88 -10.23 0.72
CA ALA A 69 1.81 -9.58 1.64
C ALA A 69 1.62 -10.09 3.08
N ALA A 70 0.37 -10.22 3.54
CA ALA A 70 0.06 -10.76 4.86
C ALA A 70 0.52 -12.23 5.00
N GLN A 71 0.27 -13.07 3.98
CA GLN A 71 0.74 -14.45 3.95
C GLN A 71 2.27 -14.53 3.98
N THR A 72 2.95 -13.71 3.19
CA THR A 72 4.41 -13.65 3.15
C THR A 72 4.97 -13.23 4.51
N TYR A 73 4.39 -12.19 5.12
CA TYR A 73 4.80 -11.75 6.45
C TYR A 73 4.62 -12.87 7.49
N ALA A 74 3.44 -13.52 7.53
CA ALA A 74 3.19 -14.64 8.43
C ALA A 74 4.18 -15.80 8.22
N ALA A 75 4.48 -16.14 6.97
CA ALA A 75 5.47 -17.17 6.64
C ALA A 75 6.88 -16.80 7.12
N THR A 76 7.31 -15.55 6.92
CA THR A 76 8.63 -15.09 7.39
C THR A 76 8.73 -15.08 8.91
N LEU A 77 7.65 -14.72 9.62
CA LEU A 77 7.60 -14.78 11.07
C LEU A 77 7.66 -16.23 11.57
N ALA A 78 6.87 -17.12 10.97
CA ALA A 78 6.88 -18.54 11.29
C ALA A 78 8.26 -19.17 11.07
N ALA A 79 9.00 -18.76 10.04
CA ALA A 79 10.37 -19.22 9.79
C ALA A 79 11.39 -18.72 10.83
N ARG A 80 11.18 -17.53 11.41
CA ARG A 80 12.08 -16.95 12.42
C ARG A 80 11.77 -17.41 13.85
N GLN A 81 10.52 -17.77 14.13
CA GLN A 81 10.06 -18.19 15.46
C GLN A 81 10.95 -19.28 16.10
N PRO A 82 11.36 -20.36 15.40
CA PRO A 82 12.19 -21.40 15.99
C PRO A 82 13.58 -20.90 16.40
N ILE A 83 14.16 -19.97 15.63
CA ILE A 83 15.47 -19.37 15.94
C ILE A 83 15.36 -18.49 17.20
N ILE A 84 14.29 -17.72 17.32
CA ILE A 84 14.03 -16.87 18.49
C ILE A 84 13.84 -17.73 19.73
N ILE A 85 13.05 -18.81 19.65
CA ILE A 85 12.86 -19.74 20.76
C ILE A 85 14.18 -20.42 21.12
N HIS A 86 14.90 -20.94 20.12
CA HIS A 86 16.15 -21.66 20.35
C HIS A 86 17.22 -20.77 20.97
N SER A 87 17.39 -19.54 20.48
CA SER A 87 18.34 -18.59 21.06
C SER A 87 17.97 -18.22 22.49
N LYS A 88 16.69 -17.95 22.78
CA LYS A 88 16.21 -17.66 24.14
C LYS A 88 16.43 -18.83 25.10
N ASP A 89 16.11 -20.05 24.67
CA ASP A 89 16.33 -21.26 25.47
C ASP A 89 17.81 -21.50 25.71
N THR A 90 18.65 -21.24 24.71
CA THR A 90 20.11 -21.38 24.82
C THR A 90 20.69 -20.37 25.81
N VAL A 91 20.28 -19.10 25.73
CA VAL A 91 20.69 -18.06 26.70
C VAL A 91 20.20 -18.40 28.11
N THR A 92 18.96 -18.84 28.24
CA THR A 92 18.39 -19.25 29.54
C THR A 92 19.14 -20.43 30.13
N ARG A 93 19.42 -21.46 29.32
CA ARG A 93 20.18 -22.64 29.74
C ARG A 93 21.61 -22.29 30.10
N TYR A 94 22.26 -21.42 29.33
CA TYR A 94 23.59 -20.91 29.65
C TYR A 94 23.59 -20.13 30.97
N ALA A 95 22.64 -19.23 31.18
CA ALA A 95 22.50 -18.46 32.42
C ALA A 95 22.27 -19.35 33.66
N GLN A 96 21.68 -20.53 33.49
CA GLN A 96 21.51 -21.52 34.57
C GLN A 96 22.81 -22.28 34.91
N THR A 97 23.83 -22.26 34.04
CA THR A 97 25.13 -22.90 34.33
C THR A 97 25.95 -22.09 35.34
N ASP A 98 26.89 -22.72 36.03
CA ASP A 98 27.81 -22.02 36.96
C ASP A 98 28.54 -20.86 36.29
N ALA A 99 28.94 -21.01 35.03
CA ALA A 99 29.60 -19.95 34.27
C ALA A 99 28.67 -18.78 33.90
N GLY A 100 27.37 -19.04 33.72
CA GLY A 100 26.35 -18.03 33.40
C GLY A 100 25.69 -17.38 34.63
N ARG A 101 25.76 -18.03 35.80
CA ARG A 101 25.27 -17.51 37.09
C ARG A 101 26.17 -16.43 37.70
N VAL A 102 27.39 -16.27 37.19
CA VAL A 102 28.29 -15.17 37.58
C VAL A 102 27.74 -13.87 36.97
N MET A 103 26.76 -13.29 37.65
CA MET A 103 26.26 -11.93 37.43
C MET A 103 27.40 -10.97 37.72
N CYS A 104 27.98 -10.42 36.65
CA CYS A 104 29.20 -9.61 36.67
C CYS A 104 30.43 -10.43 37.07
N ARG A 105 31.36 -10.59 36.13
CA ARG A 105 32.66 -11.21 36.42
C ARG A 105 33.35 -10.42 37.53
N ASP A 106 33.90 -11.14 38.51
CA ASP A 106 34.76 -10.56 39.56
C ASP A 106 35.78 -9.59 38.95
N ALA A 107 36.09 -8.51 39.66
CA ALA A 107 36.94 -7.43 39.18
C ALA A 107 38.29 -7.94 38.63
N ASP A 108 38.80 -9.05 39.18
CA ASP A 108 40.05 -9.67 38.75
C ASP A 108 39.98 -10.23 37.33
N ARG A 109 38.84 -10.78 36.91
CA ARG A 109 38.68 -11.33 35.55
C ARG A 109 38.46 -10.22 34.50
N VAL A 110 37.99 -9.04 34.90
CA VAL A 110 37.96 -7.84 34.05
C VAL A 110 39.38 -7.31 33.87
N ARG A 111 40.18 -7.26 34.95
CA ARG A 111 41.61 -6.90 34.89
C ARG A 111 42.42 -7.81 33.99
N ASP A 112 42.13 -9.12 33.98
CA ASP A 112 42.81 -10.07 33.08
C ASP A 112 42.46 -9.82 31.61
N ILE A 113 41.22 -9.40 31.31
CA ILE A 113 40.80 -9.04 29.95
C ILE A 113 41.45 -7.72 29.54
N ASP A 114 41.48 -6.72 30.42
CA ASP A 114 42.15 -5.44 30.16
C ASP A 114 43.66 -5.61 29.98
N ALA A 115 44.27 -6.51 30.76
CA ALA A 115 45.68 -6.88 30.63
C ALA A 115 45.95 -7.62 29.32
N LEU A 116 45.05 -8.52 28.91
CA LEU A 116 45.13 -9.21 27.63
C LEU A 116 44.94 -8.24 26.46
N ASP A 117 43.99 -7.31 26.53
CA ASP A 117 43.72 -6.27 25.54
C ASP A 117 44.94 -5.32 25.41
N THR A 118 45.52 -4.94 26.54
CA THR A 118 46.77 -4.16 26.57
C THR A 118 47.95 -4.93 25.97
N ALA A 119 48.04 -6.25 26.19
CA ALA A 119 49.07 -7.10 25.62
C ALA A 119 48.91 -7.31 24.10
N LEU A 120 47.67 -7.35 23.61
CA LEU A 120 47.36 -7.53 22.19
C LEU A 120 47.45 -6.23 21.38
N PHE A 121 47.05 -5.10 21.95
CA PHE A 121 46.92 -3.83 21.23
C PHE A 121 47.91 -2.76 21.67
N GLY A 122 48.76 -3.04 22.67
CA GLY A 122 49.90 -2.21 23.08
C GLY A 122 49.54 -0.87 23.74
N THR A 123 48.26 -0.49 23.77
CA THR A 123 47.77 0.72 24.45
C THR A 123 46.31 0.48 24.85
N PRO A 124 45.90 0.77 26.11
CA PRO A 124 44.50 0.67 26.47
C PRO A 124 43.72 1.65 25.60
N SER A 125 42.84 1.14 24.74
CA SER A 125 41.86 2.00 24.11
C SER A 125 41.07 2.63 25.25
N ARG A 126 41.14 3.96 25.40
CA ARG A 126 40.25 4.67 26.33
C ARG A 126 38.85 4.21 25.96
N SER A 127 38.17 3.56 26.90
CA SER A 127 36.76 3.24 26.80
C SER A 127 36.04 4.49 26.32
N SER A 128 35.57 4.44 25.08
CA SER A 128 34.74 5.49 24.54
C SER A 128 33.39 5.36 25.24
N GLY A 129 33.14 6.27 26.18
CA GLY A 129 31.80 6.52 26.70
C GLY A 129 31.58 6.07 28.14
N GLU A 130 31.74 7.02 29.06
CA GLU A 130 30.82 7.22 30.18
C GLU A 130 29.37 6.88 29.79
N GLY A 131 28.89 5.73 30.26
CA GLY A 131 27.49 5.34 30.12
C GLY A 131 27.07 4.24 31.11
N GLY A 132 27.97 3.82 32.00
CA GLY A 132 27.68 2.83 33.04
C GLY A 132 27.23 3.51 34.33
N GLY A 133 26.00 4.02 34.34
CA GLY A 133 25.34 4.31 35.62
C GLY A 133 25.39 3.04 36.48
N ALA A 134 25.85 3.16 37.71
CA ALA A 134 25.87 2.08 38.68
C ALA A 134 24.50 1.39 38.70
N LEU A 135 24.46 0.12 38.30
CA LEU A 135 23.25 -0.69 38.41
C LEU A 135 22.83 -0.69 39.88
N HIS A 136 21.60 -0.24 40.11
CA HIS A 136 21.00 -0.09 41.43
C HIS A 136 21.11 -1.40 42.20
N SER A 137 21.65 -1.36 43.43
CA SER A 137 21.60 -2.49 44.33
C SER A 137 20.14 -2.82 44.62
N ASP A 138 19.70 -4.00 44.18
CA ASP A 138 18.34 -4.47 44.37
C ASP A 138 18.05 -4.57 45.88
N ALA A 139 17.26 -3.63 46.41
CA ALA A 139 16.99 -3.48 47.84
C ALA A 139 16.10 -4.61 48.41
N ALA A 140 15.75 -5.62 47.60
CA ALA A 140 14.87 -6.72 47.95
C ALA A 140 15.59 -8.03 48.32
N ALA A 141 16.93 -8.08 48.35
CA ALA A 141 17.64 -9.27 48.80
C ALA A 141 17.67 -9.36 50.35
N PRO A 142 17.10 -10.41 50.97
CA PRO A 142 17.16 -10.58 52.42
C PRO A 142 18.61 -10.81 52.87
N SER A 143 18.99 -10.22 54.00
CA SER A 143 20.34 -10.32 54.56
C SER A 143 20.66 -11.77 54.97
N ALA A 144 21.67 -12.35 54.33
CA ALA A 144 22.24 -13.61 54.77
C ALA A 144 23.06 -13.37 56.05
N ARG A 145 22.48 -13.72 57.21
CA ARG A 145 23.21 -13.89 58.47
C ARG A 145 24.05 -15.17 58.40
N ARG A 146 25.38 -15.05 58.38
CA ARG A 146 26.29 -15.50 59.44
C ARG A 146 27.73 -15.28 59.02
#